data_AF-A0A523RG58-F1
#
_entry.id   AF-A0A523RG58-F1
#
_cell.length_a   1.000
_cell.length_b   1.000
_cell.length_c   1.000
_cell.angle_alpha   90.00
_cell.angle_beta   90.00
_cell.angle_gamma   90.00
#
_symmetry.space_group_name_H-M   'P 1'
#
loop_
_entity.id
_entity.type
_entity.pdbx_description
1 polymer ?
#
loop_
_entity_poly.entity_id
_entity_poly.type
_entity_poly.pdbx_seq_one_letter_code
_entity_poly.pdbx_strand_id
1 'polypeptide(L)'
;MGNINYPPEKIYSPSKWNKPNYDHIILWMLNNNEMCKWADFCQEPIEIPPGTLSRHLEALKRKGFVEKFTRGHYRVTSGGKKEFLELSGARKKVSKLNYPPDVILKSGRNYSHWILWMVYNNSYCKRSDFLEHPQFINQSSLSKNLGLLVESGFIKKEDRKYIITRAGKSEYSRMLQNYDLDRQTILEEEGKRIEENTKKTIHFFEKYNVNDNDIQFRFLNNILKLDYEKVKPILKEEEVFHKILLFLSINHPDHYPNFISSEDFSKLYKIKKTTLDYYIDEISEGKIYPLRFFKLRQPSGEQYYFQSEGTLEKMLRVITENKIIKVSYLNKLFSKPTPNVPTIDMKSIINDITNKSCEFLFNKDLNVSLREFLPEYIKYLAYKIETKKELKETYDKLEGIIWQSMSDIFQIKGSNRLENQYKEKIKEIDNELESDSMNLDLHYSKIRILVYFNQYNLSLKLLDEILEIFPENEKDVKIKKASVLKKMKKVESGLEIINDLIHKYPKDHDLLSYKAYWLQFLDRKEEAINIIQKLVENEPDTGIYYDTYGEILMYFEEYKEATKKFVKAMVLGSHDWYIYQTYIKLGICYKVLGNLELGIENLKKGKNLVNKSINDPDTKKKWLSIVDLFL
;
A
#
# COMPACT_ATOMS: atom_id res chain seq x y z
N MET A 1 -23.47 -9.84 -52.74
CA MET A 1 -24.07 -8.50 -52.50
C MET A 1 -24.30 -8.40 -51.01
N GLY A 2 -23.57 -7.53 -50.31
CA GLY A 2 -23.70 -7.41 -48.85
C GLY A 2 -25.01 -6.71 -48.49
N ASN A 3 -25.75 -7.26 -47.53
CA ASN A 3 -26.97 -6.62 -47.03
C ASN A 3 -26.61 -5.28 -46.39
N ILE A 4 -27.19 -4.19 -46.93
CA ILE A 4 -27.08 -2.87 -46.31
C ILE A 4 -28.05 -2.82 -45.15
N ASN A 5 -27.55 -2.43 -43.98
CA ASN A 5 -28.36 -2.13 -42.82
C ASN A 5 -29.03 -0.77 -43.00
N TYR A 6 -30.35 -0.74 -42.87
CA TYR A 6 -31.16 0.49 -42.93
C TYR A 6 -31.62 0.89 -41.51
N PRO A 7 -31.77 2.20 -41.22
CA PRO A 7 -32.18 2.68 -39.92
C PRO A 7 -33.59 2.18 -39.58
N PRO A 8 -33.96 2.07 -38.30
CA PRO A 8 -35.34 1.80 -37.91
C PRO A 8 -36.29 2.88 -38.46
N GLU A 9 -37.53 2.50 -38.80
CA GLU A 9 -38.56 3.38 -39.38
C GLU A 9 -38.76 4.70 -38.62
N LYS A 10 -38.65 4.65 -37.29
CA LYS A 10 -38.76 5.84 -36.41
C LYS A 10 -37.72 6.93 -36.71
N ILE A 11 -36.60 6.61 -37.36
CA ILE A 11 -35.52 7.54 -37.69
C ILE A 11 -35.74 8.19 -39.06
N TYR A 12 -36.13 7.41 -40.08
CA TYR A 12 -36.30 7.93 -41.45
C TYR A 12 -37.74 8.33 -41.82
N SER A 13 -38.75 7.86 -41.07
CA SER A 13 -40.16 8.23 -41.19
C SER A 13 -40.74 8.69 -39.82
N PRO A 14 -40.25 9.80 -39.25
CA PRO A 14 -40.82 10.33 -38.02
C PRO A 14 -42.28 10.78 -38.25
N SER A 15 -43.19 10.45 -37.33
CA SER A 15 -44.65 10.78 -37.32
C SER A 15 -45.04 12.03 -38.12
N LYS A 16 -46.19 12.01 -38.85
CA LYS A 16 -46.78 13.00 -39.80
C LYS A 16 -46.46 14.51 -39.65
N TRP A 17 -46.02 14.98 -38.49
CA TRP A 17 -45.73 16.37 -38.14
C TRP A 17 -44.23 16.74 -38.08
N ASN A 18 -43.31 15.78 -38.25
CA ASN A 18 -41.86 16.05 -38.20
C ASN A 18 -41.17 15.69 -39.52
N LYS A 19 -40.32 16.59 -40.02
CA LYS A 19 -39.46 16.28 -41.18
C LYS A 19 -38.31 15.36 -40.76
N PRO A 20 -37.90 14.39 -41.60
CA PRO A 20 -36.75 13.53 -41.32
C PRO A 20 -35.45 14.34 -41.24
N ASN A 21 -34.60 14.01 -40.27
CA ASN A 21 -33.27 14.60 -40.15
C ASN A 21 -32.30 13.82 -41.05
N TYR A 22 -32.06 14.34 -42.26
CA TYR A 22 -31.22 13.66 -43.25
C TYR A 22 -29.76 13.48 -42.80
N ASP A 23 -29.19 14.38 -42.00
CA ASP A 23 -27.83 14.20 -41.47
C ASP A 23 -27.76 13.00 -40.52
N HIS A 24 -28.79 12.83 -39.67
CA HIS A 24 -28.90 11.70 -38.76
C HIS A 24 -29.07 10.38 -39.52
N ILE A 25 -29.92 10.37 -40.55
CA ILE A 25 -30.14 9.19 -41.39
C ILE A 25 -28.87 8.78 -42.14
N ILE A 26 -28.19 9.74 -42.76
CA ILE A 26 -26.95 9.49 -43.52
C ILE A 26 -25.85 8.97 -42.61
N LEU A 27 -25.64 9.60 -41.45
CA LEU A 27 -24.63 9.17 -40.49
C LEU A 27 -24.99 7.81 -39.85
N TRP A 28 -26.27 7.53 -39.61
CA TRP A 28 -26.72 6.22 -39.14
C TRP A 28 -26.33 5.13 -40.13
N MET A 29 -26.63 5.33 -41.42
CA MET A 29 -26.30 4.34 -42.45
C MET A 29 -24.79 4.14 -42.57
N LEU A 30 -24.00 5.21 -42.61
CA LEU A 30 -22.55 5.12 -42.74
C LEU A 30 -21.85 4.56 -41.50
N ASN A 31 -22.49 4.63 -40.32
CA ASN A 31 -21.93 4.06 -39.10
C ASN A 31 -22.24 2.56 -38.94
N ASN A 32 -23.38 2.10 -39.48
CA ASN A 32 -23.82 0.71 -39.37
C ASN A 32 -23.50 -0.13 -40.61
N ASN A 33 -22.81 0.45 -41.59
CA ASN A 33 -22.32 -0.21 -42.79
C ASN A 33 -20.85 0.17 -43.03
N GLU A 34 -20.03 -0.76 -43.51
CA GLU A 34 -18.62 -0.48 -43.78
C GLU A 34 -18.41 0.61 -44.85
N MET A 35 -19.38 0.72 -45.78
CA MET A 35 -19.41 1.68 -46.88
C MET A 35 -20.84 1.75 -47.46
N CYS A 36 -21.30 2.95 -47.86
CA CYS A 36 -22.55 3.12 -48.59
C CYS A 36 -22.32 3.80 -49.95
N LYS A 37 -22.98 3.29 -50.99
CA LYS A 37 -23.08 3.92 -52.31
C LYS A 37 -24.15 5.01 -52.30
N TRP A 38 -24.03 5.94 -53.25
CA TRP A 38 -25.06 6.96 -53.48
C TRP A 38 -26.48 6.38 -53.66
N ALA A 39 -26.59 5.24 -54.36
CA ALA A 39 -27.87 4.59 -54.62
C ALA A 39 -28.56 4.10 -53.33
N ASP A 40 -27.77 3.68 -52.34
CA ASP A 40 -28.27 3.10 -51.08
C ASP A 40 -29.12 4.10 -50.28
N PHE A 41 -28.82 5.40 -50.40
CA PHE A 41 -29.60 6.46 -49.75
C PHE A 41 -30.86 6.84 -50.53
N CYS A 42 -30.92 6.51 -51.82
CA CYS A 42 -31.98 6.94 -52.74
C CYS A 42 -33.00 5.83 -53.04
N GLN A 43 -32.86 4.65 -52.43
CA GLN A 43 -33.74 3.49 -52.63
C GLN A 43 -34.61 3.24 -51.39
N GLU A 44 -35.67 2.45 -51.55
CA GLU A 44 -36.46 1.96 -50.41
C GLU A 44 -35.54 1.24 -49.42
N PRO A 45 -35.72 1.47 -48.10
CA PRO A 45 -36.87 2.11 -47.46
C PRO A 45 -36.75 3.62 -47.14
N ILE A 46 -35.65 4.32 -47.49
CA ILE A 46 -35.40 5.70 -47.02
C ILE A 46 -35.73 6.78 -48.07
N GLU A 47 -35.42 6.54 -49.35
CA GLU A 47 -35.67 7.44 -50.48
C GLU A 47 -35.32 8.94 -50.23
N ILE A 48 -34.05 9.25 -49.92
CA ILE A 48 -33.62 10.66 -49.80
C ILE A 48 -33.58 11.30 -51.20
N PRO A 49 -34.25 12.46 -51.42
CA PRO A 49 -34.19 13.15 -52.72
C PRO A 49 -32.75 13.50 -53.12
N PRO A 50 -32.31 13.27 -54.38
CA PRO A 50 -30.90 13.41 -54.77
C PRO A 50 -30.28 14.79 -54.49
N GLY A 51 -31.06 15.87 -54.68
CA GLY A 51 -30.61 17.24 -54.37
C GLY A 51 -30.40 17.46 -52.87
N THR A 52 -31.25 16.86 -52.04
CA THR A 52 -31.15 16.90 -50.57
C THR A 52 -29.95 16.10 -50.10
N LEU A 53 -29.78 14.88 -50.62
CA LEU A 53 -28.65 14.01 -50.30
C LEU A 53 -27.32 14.69 -50.63
N SER A 54 -27.22 15.31 -51.82
CA SER A 54 -26.03 16.05 -52.26
C SER A 54 -25.65 17.15 -51.27
N ARG A 55 -26.62 17.99 -50.89
CA ARG A 55 -26.40 19.12 -49.99
C ARG A 55 -25.94 18.66 -48.61
N HIS A 56 -26.55 17.61 -48.07
CA HIS A 56 -26.23 17.08 -46.74
C HIS A 56 -24.88 16.34 -46.72
N LEU A 57 -24.60 15.50 -47.71
CA LEU A 57 -23.29 14.84 -47.83
C LEU A 57 -22.14 15.85 -47.98
N GLU A 58 -22.28 16.89 -48.80
CA GLU A 58 -21.24 17.92 -48.91
C GLU A 58 -21.08 18.75 -47.63
N ALA A 59 -22.14 18.96 -46.85
CA ALA A 59 -22.05 19.61 -45.56
C ALA A 59 -21.30 18.73 -44.54
N LEU A 60 -21.65 17.44 -44.46
CA LEU A 60 -21.01 16.48 -43.57
C LEU A 60 -19.54 16.24 -43.95
N LYS A 61 -19.21 16.23 -45.25
CA LYS A 61 -17.84 16.18 -45.74
C LYS A 61 -17.03 17.40 -45.32
N ARG A 62 -17.58 18.61 -45.49
CA ARG A 62 -16.91 19.85 -45.05
C ARG A 62 -16.66 19.90 -43.55
N LYS A 63 -17.54 19.31 -42.75
CA LYS A 63 -17.36 19.16 -41.29
C LYS A 63 -16.39 18.04 -40.91
N GLY A 64 -15.88 17.28 -41.88
CA GLY A 64 -14.98 16.15 -41.65
C GLY A 64 -15.66 14.92 -41.05
N PHE A 65 -16.99 14.82 -41.12
CA PHE A 65 -17.78 13.72 -40.55
C PHE A 65 -17.96 12.54 -41.51
N VAL A 66 -17.91 12.81 -42.81
CA VAL A 66 -18.03 11.82 -43.87
C VAL A 66 -16.89 12.01 -44.85
N GLU A 67 -16.31 10.93 -45.33
CA GLU A 67 -15.30 10.95 -46.39
C GLU A 67 -15.80 10.22 -47.64
N LYS A 68 -15.37 10.68 -48.81
CA LYS A 68 -15.65 10.02 -50.08
C LYS A 68 -14.46 9.12 -50.40
N PHE A 69 -14.62 7.84 -50.10
CA PHE A 69 -13.54 6.86 -50.21
C PHE A 69 -13.19 6.55 -51.68
N THR A 70 -14.20 6.34 -52.54
CA THR A 70 -14.05 6.16 -53.99
C THR A 70 -15.24 6.79 -54.74
N ARG A 71 -15.24 6.79 -56.09
CA ARG A 71 -16.31 7.42 -56.89
C ARG A 71 -17.67 6.80 -56.52
N GLY A 72 -18.53 7.63 -55.91
CA GLY A 72 -19.89 7.25 -55.52
C GLY A 72 -20.02 6.48 -54.20
N HIS A 73 -18.93 6.27 -53.45
CA HIS A 73 -18.91 5.54 -52.19
C HIS A 73 -18.45 6.43 -51.02
N TYR A 74 -19.16 6.31 -49.89
CA TYR A 74 -18.99 7.14 -48.72
C TYR A 74 -18.74 6.29 -47.47
N ARG A 75 -17.95 6.82 -46.54
CA ARG A 75 -17.64 6.20 -45.24
C ARG A 75 -17.69 7.27 -44.13
N VAL A 76 -18.08 6.86 -42.92
CA VAL A 76 -18.06 7.74 -41.75
C VAL A 76 -16.65 7.85 -41.17
N THR A 77 -16.24 9.05 -40.76
CA THR A 77 -14.98 9.28 -40.04
C THR A 77 -15.19 9.10 -38.52
N SER A 78 -14.11 9.09 -37.74
CA SER A 78 -14.20 9.08 -36.27
C SER A 78 -15.02 10.26 -35.72
N GLY A 79 -14.89 11.45 -36.31
CA GLY A 79 -15.70 12.63 -35.97
C GLY A 79 -17.18 12.44 -36.30
N GLY A 80 -17.50 11.81 -37.43
CA GLY A 80 -18.89 11.50 -37.81
C GLY A 80 -19.55 10.46 -36.90
N LYS A 81 -18.79 9.50 -36.36
CA LYS A 81 -19.31 8.55 -35.35
C LYS A 81 -19.72 9.26 -34.05
N LYS A 82 -18.97 10.28 -33.65
CA LYS A 82 -19.30 11.10 -32.48
C LYS A 82 -20.55 11.95 -32.72
N GLU A 83 -20.64 12.62 -33.87
CA GLU A 83 -21.83 13.39 -34.26
C GLU A 83 -23.08 12.51 -34.34
N PHE A 84 -22.94 11.28 -34.86
CA PHE A 84 -24.02 10.30 -34.91
C PHE A 84 -24.56 9.96 -33.51
N LEU A 85 -23.67 9.77 -32.53
CA LEU A 85 -24.06 9.51 -31.13
C LEU A 85 -24.81 10.72 -30.54
N GLU A 86 -24.35 11.94 -30.83
CA GLU A 86 -25.01 13.17 -30.38
C GLU A 86 -26.42 13.33 -30.97
N LEU A 87 -26.57 13.13 -32.29
CA LEU A 87 -27.86 13.20 -32.97
C LEU A 87 -28.84 12.11 -32.50
N SER A 88 -28.33 10.91 -32.21
CA SER A 88 -29.14 9.80 -31.69
C SER A 88 -29.62 10.03 -30.25
N GLY A 89 -28.96 10.91 -29.49
CA GLY A 89 -29.35 11.34 -28.15
C GLY A 89 -30.34 12.51 -28.08
N ALA A 90 -30.62 13.19 -29.20
CA ALA A 90 -31.18 14.55 -29.21
C ALA A 90 -32.72 14.67 -29.06
N ARG A 91 -33.44 13.66 -28.56
CA ARG A 91 -34.88 13.79 -28.21
C ARG A 91 -35.24 13.76 -26.72
N LYS A 92 -34.28 13.98 -25.82
CA LYS A 92 -34.58 14.28 -24.40
C LYS A 92 -33.71 15.40 -23.84
N LYS A 93 -34.00 16.66 -24.20
CA LYS A 93 -33.58 17.84 -23.42
C LYS A 93 -34.57 18.06 -22.27
N VAL A 94 -34.44 17.23 -21.24
CA VAL A 94 -34.58 17.64 -19.84
C VAL A 94 -33.22 17.25 -19.27
N SER A 95 -32.45 18.21 -18.75
CA SER A 95 -31.15 17.91 -18.16
C SER A 95 -31.33 16.96 -16.99
N LYS A 96 -31.26 15.66 -17.25
CA LYS A 96 -31.21 14.67 -16.19
C LYS A 96 -29.80 14.75 -15.65
N LEU A 97 -29.67 15.33 -14.45
CA LEU A 97 -28.41 15.33 -13.71
C LEU A 97 -27.82 13.91 -13.75
N ASN A 98 -26.51 13.81 -13.96
CA ASN A 98 -25.82 12.53 -13.91
C ASN A 98 -25.71 12.11 -12.44
N TYR A 99 -26.59 11.18 -12.05
CA TYR A 99 -26.68 10.67 -10.69
C TYR A 99 -25.71 9.51 -10.47
N PRO A 100 -25.27 9.26 -9.22
CA PRO A 100 -24.41 8.13 -8.91
C PRO A 100 -25.09 6.80 -9.28
N PRO A 101 -24.35 5.83 -9.86
CA PRO A 101 -24.89 4.52 -10.18
C PRO A 101 -25.27 3.73 -8.92
N ASP A 102 -26.16 2.77 -9.07
CA ASP A 102 -26.69 1.92 -7.99
C ASP A 102 -25.61 1.31 -7.08
N VAL A 103 -24.44 0.99 -7.64
CA VAL A 103 -23.27 0.45 -6.90
C VAL A 103 -22.80 1.41 -5.80
N ILE A 104 -22.83 2.71 -6.09
CA ILE A 104 -22.46 3.78 -5.16
C ILE A 104 -23.62 4.13 -4.22
N LEU A 105 -24.87 3.94 -4.67
CA LEU A 105 -26.06 4.16 -3.85
C LEU A 105 -26.24 3.07 -2.77
N LYS A 106 -25.89 1.82 -3.09
CA LYS A 106 -26.13 0.64 -2.24
C LYS A 106 -24.99 0.33 -1.26
N SER A 107 -23.82 0.96 -1.42
CA SER A 107 -22.63 0.77 -0.59
C SER A 107 -22.68 1.44 0.81
N GLY A 108 -23.86 1.88 1.25
CA GLY A 108 -24.09 2.59 2.50
C GLY A 108 -24.41 4.08 2.31
N ARG A 109 -24.83 4.77 3.38
CA ARG A 109 -25.20 6.21 3.37
C ARG A 109 -23.96 7.13 3.31
N ASN A 110 -23.07 6.90 2.36
CA ASN A 110 -21.87 7.72 2.18
C ASN A 110 -22.17 8.96 1.32
N TYR A 111 -22.85 9.92 1.95
CA TYR A 111 -23.32 11.14 1.30
C TYR A 111 -22.20 11.99 0.70
N SER A 112 -20.96 11.89 1.21
CA SER A 112 -19.81 12.56 0.61
C SER A 112 -19.47 12.02 -0.78
N HIS A 113 -19.49 10.69 -0.96
CA HIS A 113 -19.25 10.05 -2.27
C HIS A 113 -20.35 10.40 -3.27
N TRP A 114 -21.59 10.48 -2.79
CA TRP A 114 -22.76 10.85 -3.58
C TRP A 114 -22.65 12.29 -4.12
N ILE A 115 -22.34 13.23 -3.22
CA ILE A 115 -22.15 14.64 -3.56
C ILE A 115 -20.96 14.81 -4.51
N LEU A 116 -19.84 14.13 -4.24
CA LEU A 116 -18.64 14.24 -5.06
C LEU A 116 -18.85 13.72 -6.48
N TRP A 117 -19.56 12.59 -6.65
CA TRP A 117 -19.96 12.10 -7.97
C TRP A 117 -20.83 13.09 -8.72
N MET A 118 -21.86 13.63 -8.06
CA MET A 118 -22.76 14.57 -8.72
C MET A 118 -22.02 15.85 -9.13
N VAL A 119 -21.19 16.41 -8.26
CA VAL A 119 -20.45 17.65 -8.56
C VAL A 119 -19.33 17.42 -9.60
N TYR A 120 -18.80 16.19 -9.71
CA TYR A 120 -17.83 15.84 -10.75
C TYR A 120 -18.49 15.66 -12.13
N ASN A 121 -19.58 14.90 -12.18
CA ASN A 121 -20.23 14.50 -13.43
C ASN A 121 -21.23 15.54 -13.97
N ASN A 122 -21.52 16.57 -13.19
CA ASN A 122 -22.33 17.71 -13.59
C ASN A 122 -21.48 18.97 -13.45
N SER A 123 -21.45 19.83 -14.47
CA SER A 123 -20.58 21.02 -14.50
C SER A 123 -20.67 21.89 -13.23
N TYR A 124 -21.82 21.88 -12.56
CA TYR A 124 -22.02 22.34 -11.19
C TYR A 124 -23.30 21.70 -10.62
N CYS A 125 -23.45 21.67 -9.29
CA CYS A 125 -24.71 21.28 -8.63
C CYS A 125 -25.20 22.39 -7.70
N LYS A 126 -26.52 22.59 -7.61
CA LYS A 126 -27.18 23.42 -6.60
C LYS A 126 -27.61 22.56 -5.41
N ARG A 127 -27.90 23.21 -4.28
CA ARG A 127 -28.36 22.50 -3.09
C ARG A 127 -29.67 21.72 -3.32
N SER A 128 -30.57 22.23 -4.16
CA SER A 128 -31.81 21.56 -4.58
C SER A 128 -31.56 20.20 -5.24
N ASP A 129 -30.45 20.08 -5.95
CA ASP A 129 -30.18 18.95 -6.84
C ASP A 129 -29.89 17.65 -6.05
N PHE A 130 -29.56 17.77 -4.77
CA PHE A 130 -29.30 16.64 -3.85
C PHE A 130 -30.52 16.23 -3.02
N LEU A 131 -31.67 16.90 -3.22
CA LEU A 131 -32.89 16.72 -2.44
C LEU A 131 -33.99 15.97 -3.21
N GLU A 132 -33.77 15.68 -4.49
CA GLU A 132 -34.74 15.04 -5.38
C GLU A 132 -34.38 13.55 -5.67
N HIS A 133 -35.38 12.75 -6.04
CA HIS A 133 -35.16 11.35 -6.42
C HIS A 133 -34.28 11.24 -7.69
N PRO A 134 -33.39 10.24 -7.80
CA PRO A 134 -33.37 8.99 -7.03
C PRO A 134 -32.65 9.06 -5.67
N GLN A 135 -32.04 10.18 -5.30
CA GLN A 135 -31.10 10.24 -4.18
C GLN A 135 -31.48 11.35 -3.17
N PHE A 136 -32.33 10.98 -2.20
CA PHE A 136 -32.70 11.89 -1.12
C PHE A 136 -31.61 11.94 -0.05
N ILE A 137 -30.84 13.03 -0.02
CA ILE A 137 -29.98 13.36 1.12
C ILE A 137 -30.77 14.27 2.06
N ASN A 138 -30.97 13.87 3.31
CA ASN A 138 -31.66 14.74 4.27
C ASN A 138 -30.88 16.05 4.49
N GLN A 139 -31.59 17.13 4.82
CA GLN A 139 -31.01 18.48 4.91
C GLN A 139 -29.81 18.59 5.87
N SER A 140 -29.87 17.89 7.00
CA SER A 140 -28.81 17.92 8.03
C SER A 140 -27.55 17.21 7.55
N SER A 141 -27.68 16.02 6.97
CA SER A 141 -26.60 15.26 6.36
C SER A 141 -26.00 15.99 5.16
N LEU A 142 -26.84 16.61 4.33
CA LEU A 142 -26.39 17.39 3.17
C LEU A 142 -25.54 18.58 3.61
N SER A 143 -25.99 19.35 4.60
CA SER A 143 -25.22 20.46 5.17
C SER A 143 -23.88 20.00 5.74
N LYS A 144 -23.88 18.93 6.54
CA LYS A 144 -22.65 18.39 7.14
C LYS A 144 -21.64 17.96 6.09
N ASN A 145 -22.05 17.17 5.10
CA ASN A 145 -21.14 16.63 4.09
C ASN A 145 -20.67 17.71 3.09
N LEU A 146 -21.53 18.65 2.69
CA LEU A 146 -21.09 19.81 1.89
C LEU A 146 -20.07 20.66 2.66
N GLY A 147 -20.28 20.86 3.97
CA GLY A 147 -19.32 21.55 4.83
C GLY A 147 -17.96 20.85 4.83
N LEU A 148 -17.94 19.54 5.12
CA LEU A 148 -16.71 18.74 5.14
C LEU A 148 -15.97 18.72 3.81
N LEU A 149 -16.68 18.59 2.68
CA LEU A 149 -16.08 18.59 1.35
C LEU A 149 -15.52 19.96 0.94
N VAL A 150 -16.12 21.05 1.44
CA VAL A 150 -15.60 22.42 1.25
C VAL A 150 -14.37 22.65 2.14
N GLU A 151 -14.43 22.26 3.42
CA GLU A 151 -13.30 22.35 4.36
C GLU A 151 -12.09 21.53 3.90
N SER A 152 -12.34 20.33 3.35
CA SER A 152 -11.31 19.47 2.77
C SER A 152 -10.79 19.98 1.42
N GLY A 153 -11.38 21.06 0.89
CA GLY A 153 -10.98 21.67 -0.37
C GLY A 153 -11.35 20.87 -1.62
N PHE A 154 -12.20 19.84 -1.52
CA PHE A 154 -12.61 18.97 -2.64
C PHE A 154 -13.68 19.61 -3.51
N ILE A 155 -14.53 20.45 -2.95
CA ILE A 155 -15.50 21.27 -3.69
C ILE A 155 -15.41 22.72 -3.24
N LYS A 156 -15.73 23.65 -4.13
CA LYS A 156 -15.86 25.08 -3.81
C LYS A 156 -17.30 25.53 -4.04
N LYS A 157 -17.72 26.53 -3.27
CA LYS A 157 -19.06 27.12 -3.38
C LYS A 157 -18.96 28.53 -3.99
N GLU A 158 -19.54 28.72 -5.17
CA GLU A 158 -19.59 29.99 -5.89
C GLU A 158 -21.04 30.22 -6.36
N ASP A 159 -21.64 31.39 -6.10
CA ASP A 159 -22.99 31.75 -6.55
C ASP A 159 -24.08 30.70 -6.29
N ARG A 160 -24.10 30.15 -5.07
CA ARG A 160 -25.02 29.06 -4.63
C ARG A 160 -24.87 27.75 -5.42
N LYS A 161 -23.78 27.59 -6.18
CA LYS A 161 -23.39 26.39 -6.89
C LYS A 161 -22.17 25.76 -6.22
N TYR A 162 -22.12 24.43 -6.26
CA TYR A 162 -20.99 23.63 -5.84
C TYR A 162 -20.26 23.13 -7.08
N ILE A 163 -18.95 23.35 -7.13
CA ILE A 163 -18.07 23.02 -8.25
C ILE A 163 -16.90 22.20 -7.72
N ILE A 164 -16.49 21.16 -8.44
CA ILE A 164 -15.38 20.29 -8.05
C ILE A 164 -14.05 21.01 -8.24
N THR A 165 -13.14 20.84 -7.29
CA THR A 165 -11.76 21.34 -7.39
C THR A 165 -10.86 20.25 -7.97
N ARG A 166 -9.60 20.59 -8.30
CA ARG A 166 -8.60 19.59 -8.75
C ARG A 166 -8.35 18.52 -7.67
N ALA A 167 -8.28 18.91 -6.40
CA ALA A 167 -8.16 17.97 -5.28
C ALA A 167 -9.40 17.07 -5.18
N GLY A 168 -10.59 17.61 -5.43
CA GLY A 168 -11.82 16.83 -5.48
C GLY A 168 -11.86 15.84 -6.63
N LYS A 169 -11.28 16.15 -7.80
CA LYS A 169 -11.12 15.19 -8.91
C LYS A 169 -10.22 14.02 -8.49
N SER A 170 -9.08 14.29 -7.85
CA SER A 170 -8.18 13.22 -7.35
C SER A 170 -8.84 12.33 -6.29
N GLU A 171 -9.60 12.93 -5.36
CA GLU A 171 -10.36 12.17 -4.37
C GLU A 171 -11.52 11.40 -4.99
N TYR A 172 -12.18 11.97 -6.01
CA TYR A 172 -13.19 11.28 -6.79
C TYR A 172 -12.62 10.03 -7.48
N SER A 173 -11.47 10.12 -8.15
CA SER A 173 -10.84 8.94 -8.77
C SER A 173 -10.41 7.89 -7.74
N ARG A 174 -9.94 8.29 -6.55
CA ARG A 174 -9.65 7.35 -5.45
C ARG A 174 -10.94 6.69 -4.94
N MET A 175 -12.01 7.46 -4.79
CA MET A 175 -13.32 6.97 -4.42
C MET A 175 -13.80 5.89 -5.42
N LEU A 176 -13.60 6.09 -6.72
CA LEU A 176 -14.01 5.11 -7.73
C LEU A 176 -13.30 3.76 -7.59
N GLN A 177 -12.06 3.72 -7.10
CA GLN A 177 -11.33 2.45 -6.85
C GLN A 177 -11.99 1.59 -5.76
N ASN A 178 -12.81 2.20 -4.91
CA ASN A 178 -13.54 1.50 -3.85
C ASN A 178 -14.86 0.88 -4.36
N TYR A 179 -15.21 1.07 -5.63
CA TYR A 179 -16.44 0.60 -6.23
C TYR A 179 -16.18 -0.26 -7.47
N ASP A 180 -16.94 -1.35 -7.60
CA ASP A 180 -16.85 -2.26 -8.74
C ASP A 180 -17.57 -1.66 -9.96
N LEU A 181 -16.89 -0.72 -10.62
CA LEU A 181 -17.39 0.01 -11.79
C LEU A 181 -16.92 -0.64 -13.10
N ASP A 182 -17.72 -0.49 -14.15
CA ASP A 182 -17.38 -0.95 -15.50
C ASP A 182 -16.05 -0.32 -15.99
N ARG A 183 -15.17 -1.20 -16.50
CA ARG A 183 -13.83 -0.94 -17.04
C ARG A 183 -13.78 0.25 -18.00
N GLN A 184 -14.82 0.49 -18.80
CA GLN A 184 -14.94 1.59 -19.76
C GLN A 184 -14.98 2.96 -19.07
N THR A 185 -15.69 3.08 -17.94
CA THR A 185 -15.81 4.33 -17.19
C THR A 185 -14.48 4.72 -16.55
N ILE A 186 -13.74 3.74 -16.01
CA ILE A 186 -12.38 3.93 -15.47
C ILE A 186 -11.39 4.35 -16.58
N LEU A 187 -11.52 3.77 -17.78
CA LEU A 187 -10.65 4.11 -18.91
C LEU A 187 -10.93 5.51 -19.49
N GLU A 188 -12.19 5.96 -19.50
CA GLU A 188 -12.56 7.31 -19.94
C GLU A 188 -12.11 8.39 -18.94
N GLU A 189 -12.13 8.08 -17.63
CA GLU A 189 -11.60 8.91 -16.54
C GLU A 189 -10.08 9.10 -16.64
N GLU A 190 -9.33 8.00 -16.74
CA GLU A 190 -7.89 8.01 -16.88
C GLU A 190 -7.48 8.67 -18.21
N GLY A 191 -8.24 8.46 -19.29
CA GLY A 191 -8.03 9.11 -20.59
C GLY A 191 -8.06 10.64 -20.52
N LYS A 192 -9.07 11.22 -19.86
CA LYS A 192 -9.17 12.69 -19.67
C LYS A 192 -8.01 13.24 -18.84
N ARG A 193 -7.60 12.52 -17.79
CA ARG A 193 -6.45 12.90 -16.94
C ARG A 193 -5.14 12.86 -17.71
N ILE A 194 -4.95 11.86 -18.56
CA ILE A 194 -3.80 11.75 -19.47
C ILE A 194 -3.80 12.92 -20.45
N GLU A 195 -4.93 13.25 -21.08
CA GLU A 195 -5.03 14.38 -22.03
C GLU A 195 -4.70 15.75 -21.40
N GLU A 196 -5.22 16.03 -20.19
CA GLU A 196 -4.93 17.27 -19.46
C GLU A 196 -3.43 17.38 -19.09
N ASN A 197 -2.83 16.30 -18.60
CA ASN A 197 -1.40 16.26 -18.24
C ASN A 197 -0.47 16.29 -19.46
N THR A 198 -0.88 15.68 -20.57
CA THR A 198 -0.06 15.58 -21.79
C THR A 198 0.21 16.96 -22.41
N LYS A 199 -0.78 17.86 -22.45
CA LYS A 199 -0.60 19.22 -23.01
C LYS A 199 0.44 20.05 -22.26
N LYS A 200 0.39 20.03 -20.92
CA LYS A 200 1.37 20.75 -20.08
C LYS A 200 2.76 20.11 -20.17
N THR A 201 2.82 18.80 -20.27
CA THR A 201 4.07 18.03 -20.32
C THR A 201 4.81 18.26 -21.65
N ILE A 202 4.09 18.31 -22.77
CA ILE A 202 4.69 18.62 -24.09
C ILE A 202 5.38 19.99 -24.05
N HIS A 203 4.70 21.01 -23.53
CA HIS A 203 5.30 22.35 -23.41
C HIS A 203 6.56 22.35 -22.50
N PHE A 204 6.55 21.56 -21.44
CA PHE A 204 7.71 21.40 -20.56
C PHE A 204 8.89 20.72 -21.28
N PHE A 205 8.65 19.66 -22.06
CA PHE A 205 9.68 18.99 -22.84
C PHE A 205 10.29 19.90 -23.91
N GLU A 206 9.46 20.66 -24.62
CA GLU A 206 9.93 21.65 -25.61
C GLU A 206 10.78 22.74 -24.95
N LYS A 207 10.32 23.30 -23.81
CA LYS A 207 11.04 24.33 -23.06
C LYS A 207 12.43 23.88 -22.60
N TYR A 208 12.57 22.61 -22.27
CA TYR A 208 13.78 22.03 -21.70
C TYR A 208 14.56 21.10 -22.64
N ASN A 209 14.17 21.06 -23.92
CA ASN A 209 14.76 20.24 -24.96
C ASN A 209 14.91 18.75 -24.58
N VAL A 210 13.90 18.19 -23.91
CA VAL A 210 13.86 16.79 -23.50
C VAL A 210 13.36 15.95 -24.67
N ASN A 211 14.27 15.44 -25.50
CA ASN A 211 13.93 14.74 -26.75
C ASN A 211 14.07 13.21 -26.68
N ASP A 212 14.62 12.69 -25.59
CA ASP A 212 14.80 11.24 -25.41
C ASP A 212 13.46 10.58 -25.07
N ASN A 213 13.01 9.66 -25.94
CA ASN A 213 11.71 9.00 -25.82
C ASN A 213 11.56 8.19 -24.51
N ASP A 214 12.65 7.58 -24.03
CA ASP A 214 12.60 6.77 -22.80
C ASP A 214 12.53 7.66 -21.56
N ILE A 215 13.24 8.79 -21.55
CA ILE A 215 13.14 9.81 -20.49
C ILE A 215 11.74 10.41 -20.48
N GLN A 216 11.18 10.75 -21.65
CA GLN A 216 9.81 11.26 -21.76
C GLN A 216 8.79 10.24 -21.24
N PHE A 217 8.92 8.98 -21.64
CA PHE A 217 8.04 7.90 -21.16
C PHE A 217 8.12 7.73 -19.63
N ARG A 218 9.34 7.66 -19.08
CA ARG A 218 9.56 7.57 -17.62
C ARG A 218 8.95 8.76 -16.89
N PHE A 219 9.10 9.96 -17.44
CA PHE A 219 8.54 11.19 -16.89
C PHE A 219 7.01 11.18 -16.88
N LEU A 220 6.37 10.78 -17.98
CA LEU A 220 4.91 10.67 -18.07
C LEU A 220 4.38 9.63 -17.07
N ASN A 221 5.05 8.48 -16.96
CA ASN A 221 4.71 7.45 -15.98
C ASN A 221 4.86 7.97 -14.52
N ASN A 222 5.87 8.80 -14.25
CA ASN A 222 6.05 9.47 -12.96
C ASN A 222 4.89 10.45 -12.67
N ILE A 223 4.51 11.30 -13.62
CA ILE A 223 3.43 12.29 -13.47
C ILE A 223 2.08 11.64 -13.13
N LEU A 224 1.76 10.51 -13.75
CA LEU A 224 0.49 9.83 -13.51
C LEU A 224 0.39 9.28 -12.07
N LYS A 225 1.53 8.86 -11.50
CA LYS A 225 1.62 8.27 -10.16
C LYS A 225 1.87 9.30 -9.05
N LEU A 226 2.50 10.43 -9.36
CA LEU A 226 2.95 11.45 -8.41
C LEU A 226 2.18 12.75 -8.63
N ASP A 227 1.13 12.97 -7.85
CA ASP A 227 0.26 14.16 -7.98
C ASP A 227 0.91 15.41 -7.35
N TYR A 228 1.09 16.47 -8.15
CA TYR A 228 1.62 17.76 -7.72
C TYR A 228 0.80 18.39 -6.59
N GLU A 229 -0.52 18.18 -6.54
CA GLU A 229 -1.37 18.83 -5.53
C GLU A 229 -1.00 18.44 -4.09
N LYS A 230 -0.37 17.27 -3.88
CA LYS A 230 0.13 16.87 -2.56
C LYS A 230 1.30 17.73 -2.06
N VAL A 231 2.16 18.18 -2.98
CA VAL A 231 3.35 18.97 -2.64
C VAL A 231 3.11 20.46 -2.77
N LYS A 232 2.06 20.90 -3.48
CA LYS A 232 1.70 22.30 -3.71
C LYS A 232 1.73 23.22 -2.48
N PRO A 233 1.31 22.80 -1.26
CA PRO A 233 1.42 23.65 -0.07
C PRO A 233 2.86 24.03 0.29
N ILE A 234 3.81 23.15 -0.05
CA ILE A 234 5.25 23.28 0.29
C ILE A 234 6.05 23.74 -0.94
N LEU A 235 5.72 23.20 -2.12
CA LEU A 235 6.34 23.45 -3.42
C LEU A 235 5.37 24.24 -4.32
N LYS A 236 5.42 25.57 -4.21
CA LYS A 236 4.46 26.48 -4.89
C LYS A 236 4.52 26.48 -6.42
N GLU A 237 5.62 26.02 -6.99
CA GLU A 237 5.85 26.03 -8.44
C GLU A 237 5.75 24.63 -9.05
N GLU A 238 4.72 24.38 -9.87
CA GLU A 238 4.49 23.10 -10.59
C GLU A 238 5.67 22.76 -11.51
N GLU A 239 6.35 23.77 -12.06
CA GLU A 239 7.54 23.58 -12.89
C GLU A 239 8.73 23.00 -12.12
N VAL A 240 8.91 23.38 -10.84
CA VAL A 240 9.97 22.83 -10.00
C VAL A 240 9.70 21.35 -9.71
N PHE A 241 8.43 21.00 -9.51
CA PHE A 241 8.01 19.60 -9.38
C PHE A 241 8.32 18.79 -10.63
N HIS A 242 8.01 19.32 -11.82
CA HIS A 242 8.39 18.68 -13.08
C HIS A 242 9.91 18.50 -13.19
N LYS A 243 10.73 19.49 -12.81
CA LYS A 243 12.20 19.32 -12.81
C LYS A 243 12.66 18.18 -11.90
N ILE A 244 12.06 18.02 -10.72
CA ILE A 244 12.37 16.90 -9.82
C ILE A 244 12.03 15.56 -10.48
N LEU A 245 10.87 15.46 -11.14
CA LEU A 245 10.49 14.24 -11.87
C LEU A 245 11.41 13.97 -13.07
N LEU A 246 11.85 15.01 -13.76
CA LEU A 246 12.81 14.90 -14.85
C LEU A 246 14.16 14.37 -14.36
N PHE A 247 14.64 14.83 -13.20
CA PHE A 247 15.86 14.29 -12.58
C PHE A 247 15.76 12.78 -12.33
N LEU A 248 14.64 12.31 -11.75
CA LEU A 248 14.38 10.87 -11.54
C LEU A 248 14.31 10.09 -12.87
N SER A 249 13.77 10.71 -13.92
CA SER A 249 13.66 10.07 -15.25
C SER A 249 15.00 9.97 -15.99
N ILE A 250 15.88 10.96 -15.82
CA ILE A 250 17.23 10.96 -16.43
C ILE A 250 18.14 9.98 -15.71
N ASN A 251 18.16 10.03 -14.37
CA ASN A 251 19.02 9.21 -13.53
C ASN A 251 18.38 7.83 -13.29
N HIS A 252 18.02 7.13 -14.36
CA HIS A 252 17.42 5.80 -14.32
C HIS A 252 18.47 4.75 -14.75
N PRO A 253 18.49 3.52 -14.18
CA PRO A 253 19.49 2.51 -14.52
C PRO A 253 19.60 2.16 -16.01
N ASP A 254 18.48 2.16 -16.73
CA ASP A 254 18.45 1.92 -18.19
C ASP A 254 19.18 2.99 -19.02
N HIS A 255 19.43 4.16 -18.43
CA HIS A 255 20.11 5.25 -19.11
C HIS A 255 21.64 5.23 -18.88
N TYR A 256 22.14 4.29 -18.08
CA TYR A 256 23.58 4.10 -17.86
C TYR A 256 24.33 3.95 -19.21
N PRO A 257 25.52 4.59 -19.39
CA PRO A 257 26.29 5.33 -18.39
C PRO A 257 25.87 6.79 -18.19
N ASN A 258 24.88 7.28 -18.94
CA ASN A 258 24.46 8.67 -18.83
C ASN A 258 23.85 8.95 -17.47
N PHE A 259 24.41 9.95 -16.78
CA PHE A 259 24.01 10.40 -15.46
C PHE A 259 24.18 11.92 -15.39
N ILE A 260 23.36 12.56 -14.56
CA ILE A 260 23.53 13.97 -14.23
C ILE A 260 23.53 14.14 -12.70
N SER A 261 24.61 14.73 -12.18
CA SER A 261 24.72 15.02 -10.75
C SER A 261 23.66 16.03 -10.32
N SER A 262 23.28 16.04 -9.04
CA SER A 262 22.34 17.05 -8.54
C SER A 262 22.92 18.47 -8.67
N GLU A 263 24.24 18.60 -8.63
CA GLU A 263 24.96 19.86 -8.86
C GLU A 263 24.79 20.36 -10.31
N ASP A 264 25.07 19.50 -11.29
CA ASP A 264 25.01 19.87 -12.71
C ASP A 264 23.56 20.05 -13.18
N PHE A 265 22.64 19.20 -12.69
CA PHE A 265 21.22 19.36 -12.96
C PHE A 265 20.69 20.68 -12.40
N SER A 266 21.12 21.05 -11.19
CA SER A 266 20.73 22.32 -10.55
C SER A 266 21.14 23.53 -11.38
N LYS A 267 22.36 23.50 -11.94
CA LYS A 267 22.88 24.54 -12.84
C LYS A 267 22.13 24.57 -14.17
N LEU A 268 21.94 23.40 -14.80
CA LEU A 268 21.32 23.29 -16.13
C LEU A 268 19.85 23.71 -16.11
N TYR A 269 19.09 23.27 -15.11
CA TYR A 269 17.64 23.50 -15.03
C TYR A 269 17.25 24.66 -14.10
N LYS A 270 18.23 25.38 -13.54
CA LYS A 270 18.05 26.53 -12.64
C LYS A 270 17.11 26.20 -11.48
N ILE A 271 17.42 25.11 -10.78
CA ILE A 271 16.74 24.68 -9.54
C ILE A 271 17.74 24.74 -8.39
N LYS A 272 17.30 25.11 -7.18
CA LYS A 272 18.18 25.07 -6.01
C LYS A 272 18.51 23.61 -5.67
N LYS A 273 19.79 23.27 -5.57
CA LYS A 273 20.25 21.93 -5.21
C LYS A 273 19.64 21.40 -3.92
N THR A 274 19.59 22.24 -2.88
CA THR A 274 18.98 21.86 -1.59
C THR A 274 17.50 21.50 -1.74
N THR A 275 16.77 22.18 -2.63
CA THR A 275 15.38 21.85 -2.95
C THR A 275 15.29 20.54 -3.71
N LEU A 276 16.13 20.35 -4.72
CA LEU A 276 16.18 19.10 -5.50
C LEU A 276 16.47 17.90 -4.60
N ASP A 277 17.58 17.94 -3.85
CA ASP A 277 18.03 16.84 -2.99
C ASP A 277 16.95 16.50 -1.94
N TYR A 278 16.36 17.51 -1.29
CA TYR A 278 15.28 17.32 -0.31
C TYR A 278 14.08 16.56 -0.90
N TYR A 279 13.54 17.02 -2.03
CA TYR A 279 12.37 16.36 -2.60
C TYR A 279 12.68 15.00 -3.22
N ILE A 280 13.89 14.79 -3.74
CA ILE A 280 14.32 13.47 -4.20
C ILE A 280 14.36 12.50 -3.03
N ASP A 281 14.89 12.89 -1.89
CA ASP A 281 14.90 12.06 -0.68
C ASP A 281 13.47 11.78 -0.18
N GLU A 282 12.63 12.81 -0.06
CA GLU A 282 11.26 12.65 0.42
C GLU A 282 10.35 11.81 -0.50
N ILE A 283 10.55 11.90 -1.83
CA ILE A 283 9.84 11.07 -2.82
C ILE A 283 10.40 9.65 -2.82
N SER A 284 11.72 9.48 -2.81
CA SER A 284 12.34 8.16 -2.88
C SER A 284 12.07 7.30 -1.64
N GLU A 285 12.02 7.91 -0.45
CA GLU A 285 11.69 7.25 0.81
C GLU A 285 10.18 6.99 0.98
N GLY A 286 9.34 7.49 0.07
CA GLY A 286 7.89 7.30 0.11
C GLY A 286 7.20 8.08 1.23
N LYS A 287 7.79 9.19 1.71
CA LYS A 287 7.21 10.03 2.77
C LYS A 287 6.05 10.89 2.25
N ILE A 288 6.19 11.41 1.03
CA ILE A 288 5.16 12.25 0.38
C ILE A 288 4.14 11.37 -0.36
N TYR A 289 4.61 10.30 -0.99
CA TYR A 289 3.81 9.41 -1.83
C TYR A 289 3.98 7.96 -1.36
N PRO A 290 2.92 7.13 -1.41
CA PRO A 290 3.06 5.69 -1.13
C PRO A 290 4.00 4.94 -2.09
N LEU A 291 4.35 5.56 -3.23
CA LEU A 291 5.31 5.03 -4.20
C LEU A 291 6.75 5.35 -3.77
N ARG A 292 7.59 4.33 -3.75
CA ARG A 292 9.02 4.41 -3.39
C ARG A 292 9.90 4.36 -4.64
N PHE A 293 11.11 4.94 -4.53
CA PHE A 293 12.19 4.71 -5.50
C PHE A 293 13.37 4.03 -4.82
N PHE A 294 13.88 2.98 -5.45
CA PHE A 294 15.13 2.33 -5.06
C PHE A 294 16.32 3.09 -5.62
N LYS A 295 17.42 3.17 -4.84
CA LYS A 295 18.65 3.87 -5.19
C LYS A 295 19.77 2.87 -5.46
N LEU A 296 20.44 2.97 -6.61
CA LEU A 296 21.71 2.30 -6.90
C LEU A 296 22.81 3.35 -6.86
N ARG A 297 23.81 3.15 -5.99
CA ARG A 297 24.93 4.08 -5.81
C ARG A 297 26.20 3.45 -6.35
N GLN A 298 26.82 4.11 -7.33
CA GLN A 298 28.14 3.73 -7.81
C GLN A 298 29.23 4.20 -6.83
N PRO A 299 30.39 3.51 -6.77
CA PRO A 299 31.55 3.96 -6.01
C PRO A 299 32.07 5.34 -6.45
N SER A 300 31.86 5.70 -7.72
CA SER A 300 32.14 7.03 -8.31
C SER A 300 31.26 8.15 -7.75
N GLY A 301 30.17 7.81 -7.06
CA GLY A 301 29.19 8.76 -6.52
C GLY A 301 27.92 8.94 -7.36
N GLU A 302 27.83 8.31 -8.54
CA GLU A 302 26.64 8.35 -9.39
C GLU A 302 25.46 7.63 -8.71
N GLN A 303 24.26 8.18 -8.88
CA GLN A 303 23.05 7.65 -8.24
C GLN A 303 21.94 7.45 -9.27
N TYR A 304 21.45 6.22 -9.35
CA TYR A 304 20.35 5.84 -10.24
C TYR A 304 19.11 5.43 -9.43
N TYR A 305 17.94 5.76 -9.96
CA TYR A 305 16.65 5.62 -9.30
C TYR A 305 15.70 4.80 -10.14
N PHE A 306 15.03 3.81 -9.54
CA PHE A 306 13.98 3.04 -10.22
C PHE A 306 12.79 2.77 -9.29
N GLN A 307 11.58 2.76 -9.84
CA GLN A 307 10.33 2.70 -9.07
C GLN A 307 10.08 1.33 -8.43
N SER A 308 9.51 1.32 -7.23
CA SER A 308 8.83 0.14 -6.68
C SER A 308 7.59 -0.22 -7.49
N GLU A 309 7.34 -1.51 -7.73
CA GLU A 309 6.32 -2.01 -8.66
C GLU A 309 6.51 -1.57 -10.13
N GLY A 310 7.65 -0.96 -10.45
CA GLY A 310 8.08 -0.67 -11.81
C GLY A 310 8.56 -1.95 -12.51
N THR A 311 8.74 -1.88 -13.83
CA THR A 311 9.16 -3.04 -14.64
C THR A 311 10.50 -3.63 -14.17
N LEU A 312 11.51 -2.79 -13.95
CA LEU A 312 12.82 -3.20 -13.44
C LEU A 312 12.71 -3.92 -12.09
N GLU A 313 11.99 -3.35 -11.12
CA GLU A 313 11.84 -3.96 -9.80
C GLU A 313 11.07 -5.28 -9.89
N LYS A 314 10.00 -5.35 -10.68
CA LYS A 314 9.25 -6.60 -10.89
C LYS A 314 10.12 -7.72 -11.45
N MET A 315 10.96 -7.41 -12.43
CA MET A 315 11.87 -8.40 -13.01
C MET A 315 12.97 -8.79 -12.03
N LEU A 316 13.58 -7.81 -11.34
CA LEU A 316 14.58 -8.06 -10.29
C LEU A 316 14.00 -8.91 -9.16
N ARG A 317 12.75 -8.64 -8.76
CA ARG A 317 11.99 -9.40 -7.77
C ARG A 317 11.86 -10.86 -8.19
N VAL A 318 11.41 -11.13 -9.41
CA VAL A 318 11.28 -12.50 -9.93
C VAL A 318 12.62 -13.24 -9.94
N ILE A 319 13.73 -12.59 -10.34
CA ILE A 319 15.07 -13.20 -10.31
C ILE A 319 15.47 -13.53 -8.86
N THR A 320 15.24 -12.59 -7.96
CA THR A 320 15.60 -12.67 -6.54
C THR A 320 14.79 -13.76 -5.82
N GLU A 321 13.47 -13.75 -5.95
CA GLU A 321 12.54 -14.75 -5.41
C GLU A 321 12.90 -16.15 -5.90
N ASN A 322 13.04 -16.35 -7.21
CA ASN A 322 13.39 -17.66 -7.77
C ASN A 322 14.71 -18.20 -7.20
N LYS A 323 15.73 -17.35 -7.03
CA LYS A 323 17.01 -17.79 -6.47
C LYS A 323 16.90 -18.14 -4.99
N ILE A 324 16.23 -17.30 -4.21
CA ILE A 324 16.01 -17.51 -2.77
C ILE A 324 15.19 -18.78 -2.53
N ILE A 325 14.11 -18.96 -3.28
CA ILE A 325 13.26 -20.14 -3.23
C ILE A 325 14.08 -21.38 -3.57
N LYS A 326 14.79 -21.38 -4.71
CA LYS A 326 15.63 -22.51 -5.13
C LYS A 326 16.63 -22.92 -4.07
N VAL A 327 17.38 -21.98 -3.50
CA VAL A 327 18.39 -22.29 -2.46
C VAL A 327 17.73 -22.83 -1.20
N SER A 328 16.61 -22.23 -0.78
CA SER A 328 15.88 -22.65 0.43
C SER A 328 15.29 -24.05 0.30
N TYR A 329 14.71 -24.38 -0.86
CA TYR A 329 14.21 -25.73 -1.16
C TYR A 329 15.33 -26.76 -1.20
N LEU A 330 16.42 -26.48 -1.91
CA LEU A 330 17.55 -27.42 -2.02
C LEU A 330 18.19 -27.67 -0.64
N ASN A 331 18.33 -26.64 0.18
CA ASN A 331 18.83 -26.82 1.55
C ASN A 331 17.91 -27.71 2.39
N LYS A 332 16.59 -27.51 2.35
CA LYS A 332 15.64 -28.37 3.09
C LYS A 332 15.63 -29.82 2.60
N LEU A 333 15.79 -30.06 1.31
CA LEU A 333 15.79 -31.40 0.71
C LEU A 333 17.09 -32.17 0.93
N PHE A 334 18.24 -31.48 0.94
CA PHE A 334 19.57 -32.09 0.98
C PHE A 334 20.30 -31.93 2.32
N SER A 335 19.74 -31.22 3.30
CA SER A 335 20.27 -31.16 4.67
C SER A 335 20.11 -32.51 5.37
N LYS A 336 21.07 -33.42 5.20
CA LYS A 336 21.29 -34.50 6.17
C LYS A 336 21.76 -33.89 7.50
N PRO A 337 21.44 -34.49 8.65
CA PRO A 337 21.99 -34.08 9.94
C PRO A 337 23.46 -34.52 10.00
N THR A 338 24.35 -33.69 9.45
CA THR A 338 25.80 -33.78 9.69
C THR A 338 26.26 -32.52 10.42
N PRO A 339 27.36 -32.58 11.19
CA PRO A 339 27.82 -31.46 12.02
C PRO A 339 28.19 -30.19 11.24
N ASN A 340 28.31 -30.30 9.91
CA ASN A 340 28.50 -29.18 8.99
C ASN A 340 27.29 -29.09 8.05
N VAL A 341 26.23 -28.43 8.53
CA VAL A 341 25.14 -27.95 7.68
C VAL A 341 25.76 -27.07 6.58
N PRO A 342 25.36 -27.16 5.29
CA PRO A 342 25.78 -26.17 4.31
C PRO A 342 25.19 -24.84 4.75
N THR A 343 26.00 -24.01 5.40
CA THR A 343 25.64 -22.64 5.73
C THR A 343 25.30 -21.94 4.43
N ILE A 344 24.07 -21.41 4.31
CA ILE A 344 23.67 -20.58 3.19
C ILE A 344 24.74 -19.50 2.97
N ASP A 345 25.51 -19.60 1.88
CA ASP A 345 26.48 -18.58 1.52
C ASP A 345 25.77 -17.41 0.85
N MET A 346 25.44 -16.42 1.67
CA MET A 346 24.83 -15.18 1.22
C MET A 346 25.64 -14.47 0.14
N LYS A 347 26.98 -14.59 0.17
CA LYS A 347 27.85 -13.98 -0.84
C LYS A 347 27.64 -14.65 -2.19
N SER A 348 27.55 -15.98 -2.23
CA SER A 348 27.17 -16.72 -3.44
C SER A 348 25.78 -16.37 -3.92
N ILE A 349 24.77 -16.27 -3.04
CA ILE A 349 23.40 -15.87 -3.44
C ILE A 349 23.40 -14.48 -4.07
N ILE A 350 24.00 -13.49 -3.39
CA ILE A 350 24.07 -12.11 -3.88
C ILE A 350 24.81 -12.07 -5.22
N ASN A 351 25.94 -12.77 -5.33
CA ASN A 351 26.70 -12.85 -6.58
C ASN A 351 25.87 -13.45 -7.71
N ASP A 352 25.13 -14.53 -7.46
CA ASP A 352 24.31 -15.19 -8.47
C ASP A 352 23.14 -14.31 -8.93
N ILE A 353 22.46 -13.65 -7.98
CA ILE A 353 21.38 -12.70 -8.31
C ILE A 353 21.97 -11.52 -9.09
N THR A 354 23.11 -10.98 -8.64
CA THR A 354 23.78 -9.86 -9.32
C THR A 354 24.16 -10.25 -10.74
N ASN A 355 24.84 -11.38 -10.93
CA ASN A 355 25.33 -11.82 -12.23
C ASN A 355 24.16 -12.02 -13.19
N LYS A 356 23.11 -12.72 -12.75
CA LYS A 356 21.90 -12.94 -13.56
C LYS A 356 21.15 -11.64 -13.86
N SER A 357 21.11 -10.71 -12.90
CA SER A 357 20.46 -9.41 -13.12
C SER A 357 21.26 -8.51 -14.06
N CYS A 358 22.60 -8.53 -14.00
CA CYS A 358 23.47 -7.80 -14.93
C CYS A 358 23.55 -8.45 -16.32
N GLU A 359 23.10 -9.70 -16.46
CA GLU A 359 23.02 -10.37 -17.77
C GLU A 359 21.78 -9.91 -18.56
N PHE A 360 20.64 -9.68 -17.87
CA PHE A 360 19.34 -9.47 -18.52
C PHE A 360 18.64 -8.14 -18.19
N LEU A 361 19.00 -7.44 -17.11
CA LEU A 361 18.25 -6.28 -16.60
C LEU A 361 19.09 -5.01 -16.45
N PHE A 362 20.28 -5.12 -15.86
CA PHE A 362 21.14 -3.98 -15.56
C PHE A 362 22.40 -4.03 -16.42
N ASN A 363 22.98 -2.86 -16.72
CA ASN A 363 24.31 -2.81 -17.30
C ASN A 363 25.32 -3.54 -16.39
N LYS A 364 26.30 -4.23 -16.99
CA LYS A 364 27.33 -5.00 -16.26
C LYS A 364 28.14 -4.15 -15.29
N ASP A 365 28.33 -2.87 -15.59
CA ASP A 365 29.07 -1.95 -14.71
C ASP A 365 28.28 -1.56 -13.45
N LEU A 366 26.97 -1.84 -13.41
CA LEU A 366 26.14 -1.67 -12.21
C LEU A 366 26.30 -2.82 -11.20
N ASN A 367 27.17 -3.80 -11.46
CA ASN A 367 27.34 -5.00 -10.63
C ASN A 367 27.69 -4.68 -9.18
N VAL A 368 28.64 -3.76 -8.92
CA VAL A 368 29.04 -3.37 -7.57
C VAL A 368 27.87 -2.71 -6.83
N SER A 369 27.25 -1.73 -7.47
CA SER A 369 26.07 -1.04 -6.95
C SER A 369 24.93 -2.00 -6.62
N LEU A 370 24.71 -3.00 -7.47
CA LEU A 370 23.66 -3.99 -7.29
C LEU A 370 23.98 -4.96 -6.15
N ARG A 371 25.25 -5.38 -5.99
CA ARG A 371 25.69 -6.21 -4.85
C ARG A 371 25.46 -5.52 -3.51
N GLU A 372 25.74 -4.22 -3.43
CA GLU A 372 25.52 -3.41 -2.22
C GLU A 372 24.03 -3.18 -1.95
N PHE A 373 23.23 -3.06 -3.01
CA PHE A 373 21.78 -2.83 -2.93
C PHE A 373 20.98 -4.06 -2.51
N LEU A 374 21.34 -5.24 -3.03
CA LEU A 374 20.56 -6.47 -2.88
C LEU A 374 20.24 -6.88 -1.43
N PRO A 375 21.15 -6.74 -0.44
CA PRO A 375 20.83 -7.08 0.95
C PRO A 375 19.60 -6.35 1.51
N GLU A 376 19.54 -5.02 1.34
CA GLU A 376 18.40 -4.22 1.81
C GLU A 376 17.15 -4.45 0.97
N TYR A 377 17.32 -4.74 -0.32
CA TYR A 377 16.22 -5.11 -1.19
C TYR A 377 15.57 -6.44 -0.78
N ILE A 378 16.38 -7.45 -0.45
CA ILE A 378 15.89 -8.77 -0.02
C ILE A 378 15.18 -8.64 1.34
N LYS A 379 15.67 -7.83 2.27
CA LYS A 379 14.95 -7.49 3.51
C LYS A 379 13.60 -6.85 3.23
N TYR A 380 13.54 -5.92 2.28
CA TYR A 380 12.29 -5.30 1.84
C TYR A 380 11.28 -6.33 1.29
N LEU A 381 11.75 -7.27 0.45
CA LEU A 381 10.90 -8.34 -0.08
C LEU A 381 10.38 -9.27 1.02
N ALA A 382 11.25 -9.64 1.97
CA ALA A 382 10.88 -10.47 3.12
C ALA A 382 9.74 -9.83 3.92
N TYR A 383 9.89 -8.56 4.31
CA TYR A 383 8.85 -7.80 5.00
C TYR A 383 7.54 -7.73 4.19
N LYS A 384 7.63 -7.49 2.89
CA LYS A 384 6.46 -7.38 2.01
C LYS A 384 5.72 -8.71 1.87
N ILE A 385 6.43 -9.84 1.87
CA ILE A 385 5.85 -11.19 1.76
C ILE A 385 5.25 -11.62 3.09
N GLU A 386 5.92 -11.35 4.22
CA GLU A 386 5.41 -11.61 5.58
C GLU A 386 4.12 -10.85 5.89
N THR A 387 3.92 -9.68 5.26
CA THR A 387 2.74 -8.82 5.48
C THR A 387 1.58 -9.09 4.50
N LYS A 388 1.70 -10.04 3.56
CA LYS A 388 0.60 -10.44 2.67
C LYS A 388 -0.48 -11.21 3.46
N LYS A 389 -1.73 -10.73 3.40
CA LYS A 389 -2.88 -11.26 4.16
C LYS A 389 -3.52 -12.54 3.62
N GLU A 390 -3.17 -13.01 2.42
CA GLU A 390 -3.81 -14.17 1.80
C GLU A 390 -2.76 -15.18 1.33
N LEU A 391 -2.27 -16.02 2.25
CA LEU A 391 -1.52 -17.23 1.90
C LEU A 391 -2.53 -18.37 1.71
N LYS A 392 -3.30 -18.32 0.62
CA LYS A 392 -4.43 -19.22 0.37
C LYS A 392 -3.98 -20.60 -0.09
N GLU A 393 -2.93 -20.67 -0.92
CA GLU A 393 -2.46 -21.93 -1.51
C GLU A 393 -1.23 -22.50 -0.78
N THR A 394 -0.98 -23.80 -0.96
CA THR A 394 0.17 -24.51 -0.36
C THR A 394 1.51 -23.89 -0.79
N TYR A 395 1.58 -23.37 -2.02
CA TYR A 395 2.76 -22.66 -2.53
C TYR A 395 2.97 -21.33 -1.81
N ASP A 396 1.90 -20.54 -1.59
CA ASP A 396 1.97 -19.26 -0.87
C ASP A 396 2.44 -19.45 0.58
N LYS A 397 1.91 -20.48 1.26
CA LYS A 397 2.32 -20.81 2.65
C LYS A 397 3.79 -21.19 2.72
N LEU A 398 4.28 -21.96 1.74
CA LEU A 398 5.67 -22.35 1.67
C LEU A 398 6.58 -21.16 1.33
N GLU A 399 6.15 -20.27 0.43
CA GLU A 399 6.81 -19.00 0.12
C GLU A 399 6.93 -18.13 1.38
N GLY A 400 5.87 -17.97 2.17
CA GLY A 400 5.90 -17.28 3.45
C GLY A 400 6.90 -17.86 4.45
N ILE A 401 6.96 -19.19 4.59
CA ILE A 401 7.91 -19.87 5.49
C ILE A 401 9.36 -19.68 5.00
N ILE A 402 9.60 -19.75 3.68
CA ILE A 402 10.92 -19.50 3.10
C ILE A 402 11.37 -18.08 3.41
N TRP A 403 10.51 -17.09 3.18
CA TRP A 403 10.85 -15.68 3.36
C TRP A 403 11.00 -15.28 4.83
N GLN A 404 10.24 -15.86 5.76
CA GLN A 404 10.48 -15.73 7.20
C GLN A 404 11.86 -16.27 7.60
N SER A 405 12.22 -17.47 7.17
CA SER A 405 13.54 -18.04 7.47
C SER A 405 14.68 -17.24 6.85
N MET A 406 14.44 -16.62 5.70
CA MET A 406 15.41 -15.75 5.02
C MET A 406 15.53 -14.39 5.74
N SER A 407 14.42 -13.81 6.19
CA SER A 407 14.38 -12.61 7.04
C SER A 407 15.23 -12.78 8.29
N ASP A 408 15.07 -13.90 8.99
CA ASP A 408 15.87 -14.27 10.17
C ASP A 408 17.38 -14.33 9.82
N ILE A 409 17.76 -14.93 8.68
CA ILE A 409 19.14 -15.03 8.20
C ILE A 409 19.72 -13.65 7.80
N PHE A 410 18.92 -12.79 7.17
CA PHE A 410 19.32 -11.43 6.76
C PHE A 410 19.35 -10.44 7.91
N GLN A 411 18.54 -10.62 8.95
CA GLN A 411 18.66 -9.88 10.21
C GLN A 411 19.93 -10.28 10.97
N ILE A 412 20.35 -11.55 10.88
CA ILE A 412 21.59 -12.04 11.49
C ILE A 412 22.86 -11.52 10.77
N LYS A 413 22.82 -11.27 9.44
CA LYS A 413 24.03 -10.88 8.65
C LYS A 413 23.98 -9.52 7.92
N GLY A 414 22.88 -8.78 7.94
CA GLY A 414 22.82 -7.37 7.50
C GLY A 414 23.50 -6.41 8.48
N SER A 415 24.48 -6.93 9.22
CA SER A 415 24.90 -6.51 10.54
C SER A 415 26.15 -5.66 10.53
N ASN A 416 26.95 -5.52 9.47
CA ASN A 416 28.28 -4.89 9.62
C ASN A 416 28.31 -3.47 10.26
N ARG A 417 27.24 -2.66 10.15
CA ARG A 417 27.14 -1.37 10.87
C ARG A 417 26.52 -1.47 12.27
N LEU A 418 25.53 -2.33 12.45
CA LEU A 418 24.87 -2.62 13.75
C LEU A 418 25.72 -3.54 14.65
N GLU A 419 26.59 -4.34 14.04
CA GLU A 419 27.54 -5.27 14.64
C GLU A 419 28.68 -4.53 15.31
N ASN A 420 29.20 -3.50 14.64
CA ASN A 420 30.16 -2.61 15.27
C ASN A 420 29.53 -1.86 16.44
N GLN A 421 28.30 -1.35 16.30
CA GLN A 421 27.60 -0.63 17.36
C GLN A 421 27.26 -1.50 18.58
N TYR A 422 26.87 -2.78 18.40
CA TYR A 422 26.63 -3.65 19.55
C TYR A 422 27.94 -4.10 20.18
N LYS A 423 28.98 -4.42 19.39
CA LYS A 423 30.28 -4.84 19.93
C LYS A 423 30.91 -3.74 20.77
N GLU A 424 30.79 -2.48 20.36
CA GLU A 424 31.22 -1.32 21.14
C GLU A 424 30.44 -1.21 22.46
N LYS A 425 29.10 -1.27 22.44
CA LYS A 425 28.28 -1.22 23.66
C LYS A 425 28.55 -2.37 24.63
N ILE A 426 28.76 -3.58 24.11
CA ILE A 426 29.12 -4.74 24.94
C ILE A 426 30.51 -4.51 25.55
N LYS A 427 31.46 -3.96 24.80
CA LYS A 427 32.81 -3.66 25.28
C LYS A 427 32.81 -2.57 26.37
N GLU A 428 31.97 -1.55 26.24
CA GLU A 428 31.78 -0.53 27.29
C GLU A 428 31.30 -1.17 28.60
N ILE A 429 30.27 -2.01 28.53
CA ILE A 429 29.76 -2.74 29.70
C ILE A 429 30.81 -3.70 30.26
N ASP A 430 31.58 -4.38 29.40
CA ASP A 430 32.64 -5.30 29.84
C ASP A 430 33.75 -4.57 30.59
N ASN A 431 34.17 -3.39 30.13
CA ASN A 431 35.14 -2.56 30.84
C ASN A 431 34.60 -2.09 32.21
N GLU A 432 33.31 -1.76 32.31
CA GLU A 432 32.69 -1.39 33.60
C GLU A 432 32.64 -2.59 34.55
N LEU A 433 32.25 -3.76 34.05
CA LEU A 433 32.22 -5.02 34.81
C LEU A 433 33.62 -5.51 35.24
N GLU A 434 34.70 -5.12 34.55
CA GLU A 434 36.08 -5.35 35.02
C GLU A 434 36.38 -4.59 36.32
N SER A 435 35.72 -3.44 36.54
CA SER A 435 35.88 -2.61 37.73
C SER A 435 34.84 -2.86 38.83
N ASP A 436 33.64 -3.32 38.45
CA ASP A 436 32.53 -3.64 39.36
C ASP A 436 31.82 -4.93 38.89
N SER A 437 32.45 -6.07 39.17
CA SER A 437 31.95 -7.39 38.76
C SER A 437 30.71 -7.87 39.53
N MET A 438 30.29 -7.13 40.57
CA MET A 438 29.11 -7.44 41.38
C MET A 438 27.87 -6.65 40.96
N ASN A 439 27.91 -5.99 39.81
CA ASN A 439 26.79 -5.20 39.29
C ASN A 439 25.82 -6.03 38.44
N LEU A 440 24.80 -6.60 39.08
CA LEU A 440 23.77 -7.41 38.41
C LEU A 440 23.01 -6.64 37.31
N ASP A 441 22.82 -5.33 37.46
CA ASP A 441 22.11 -4.51 36.48
C ASP A 441 22.90 -4.34 35.17
N LEU A 442 24.23 -4.23 35.24
CA LEU A 442 25.12 -4.23 34.09
C LEU A 442 25.07 -5.58 33.36
N HIS A 443 25.10 -6.70 34.10
CA HIS A 443 24.92 -8.02 33.54
C HIS A 443 23.57 -8.17 32.82
N TYR A 444 22.47 -7.71 33.42
CA TYR A 444 21.16 -7.72 32.76
C TYR A 444 21.08 -6.79 31.55
N SER A 445 21.77 -5.65 31.58
CA SER A 445 21.87 -4.75 30.43
C SER A 445 22.59 -5.42 29.26
N LYS A 446 23.70 -6.13 29.55
CA LYS A 446 24.42 -6.96 28.58
C LYS A 446 23.52 -8.05 27.99
N ILE A 447 22.75 -8.76 28.81
CA ILE A 447 21.75 -9.74 28.36
C ILE A 447 20.71 -9.12 27.41
N ARG A 448 20.16 -7.95 27.76
CA ARG A 448 19.16 -7.26 26.91
C ARG A 448 19.73 -6.94 25.54
N ILE A 449 20.97 -6.45 25.48
CA ILE A 449 21.68 -6.17 24.22
C ILE A 449 21.87 -7.47 23.43
N LEU A 450 22.40 -8.52 24.06
CA LEU A 450 22.62 -9.81 23.40
C LEU A 450 21.32 -10.38 22.83
N VAL A 451 20.22 -10.32 23.59
CA VAL A 451 18.89 -10.77 23.14
C VAL A 451 18.35 -9.92 22.00
N TYR A 452 18.52 -8.59 22.05
CA TYR A 452 18.12 -7.68 20.98
C TYR A 452 18.83 -7.99 19.66
N PHE A 453 20.12 -8.35 19.72
CA PHE A 453 20.92 -8.74 18.56
C PHE A 453 20.90 -10.26 18.27
N ASN A 454 19.90 -10.98 18.78
CA ASN A 454 19.71 -12.43 18.58
C ASN A 454 20.92 -13.31 18.99
N GLN A 455 21.81 -12.82 19.85
CA GLN A 455 22.97 -13.54 20.39
C GLN A 455 22.55 -14.43 21.57
N TYR A 456 21.58 -15.32 21.34
CA TYR A 456 20.93 -16.09 22.40
C TYR A 456 21.87 -17.04 23.13
N ASN A 457 22.82 -17.68 22.43
CA ASN A 457 23.76 -18.61 23.07
C ASN A 457 24.70 -17.88 24.04
N LEU A 458 25.19 -16.69 23.68
CA LEU A 458 25.99 -15.85 24.57
C LEU A 458 25.16 -15.37 25.75
N SER A 459 23.89 -15.03 25.52
CA SER A 459 22.96 -14.68 26.59
C SER A 459 22.72 -15.84 27.56
N LEU A 460 22.57 -17.07 27.08
CA LEU A 460 22.39 -18.24 27.94
C LEU A 460 23.64 -18.51 28.78
N LYS A 461 24.83 -18.44 28.17
CA LYS A 461 26.10 -18.59 28.88
C LYS A 461 26.25 -17.54 29.99
N LEU A 462 25.97 -16.28 29.67
CA LEU A 462 26.05 -15.20 30.65
C LEU A 462 25.00 -15.36 31.78
N LEU A 463 23.82 -15.91 31.49
CA LEU A 463 22.85 -16.25 32.55
C LEU A 463 23.35 -17.38 33.46
N ASP A 464 24.08 -18.34 32.92
CA ASP A 464 24.73 -19.39 33.73
C ASP A 464 25.85 -18.80 34.61
N GLU A 465 26.67 -17.89 34.08
CA GLU A 465 27.68 -17.15 34.85
C GLU A 465 27.01 -16.31 35.97
N ILE A 466 25.89 -15.63 35.70
CA ILE A 466 25.14 -14.87 36.70
C ILE A 466 24.60 -15.79 37.82
N LEU A 467 24.17 -17.01 37.51
CA LEU A 467 23.71 -17.97 38.53
C LEU A 467 24.83 -18.41 39.47
N GLU A 468 26.08 -18.42 39.01
CA GLU A 468 27.25 -18.71 39.84
C GLU A 468 27.64 -17.53 40.74
N ILE A 469 27.54 -16.30 40.22
CA ILE A 469 27.94 -15.07 40.92
C ILE A 469 26.85 -14.61 41.91
N PHE A 470 25.57 -14.73 41.54
CA PHE A 470 24.40 -14.24 42.29
C PHE A 470 23.40 -15.38 42.58
N PRO A 471 23.77 -16.38 43.38
CA PRO A 471 22.91 -17.54 43.66
C PRO A 471 21.58 -17.15 44.34
N GLU A 472 21.54 -16.03 45.07
CA GLU A 472 20.33 -15.49 45.70
C GLU A 472 19.28 -15.00 44.69
N ASN A 473 19.69 -14.66 43.47
CA ASN A 473 18.81 -14.22 42.39
C ASN A 473 18.33 -15.37 41.48
N GLU A 474 18.59 -16.62 41.86
CA GLU A 474 18.33 -17.82 41.04
C GLU A 474 16.96 -17.80 40.35
N LYS A 475 15.89 -17.45 41.08
CA LYS A 475 14.52 -17.45 40.53
C LYS A 475 14.38 -16.51 39.34
N ASP A 476 14.76 -15.24 39.49
CA ASP A 476 14.65 -14.23 38.41
C ASP A 476 15.56 -14.58 37.24
N VAL A 477 16.79 -15.04 37.51
CA VAL A 477 17.75 -15.43 36.48
C VAL A 477 17.25 -16.65 35.69
N LYS A 478 16.69 -17.67 36.36
CA LYS A 478 16.07 -18.82 35.70
C LYS A 478 14.84 -18.43 34.86
N ILE A 479 14.00 -17.50 35.32
CA ILE A 479 12.86 -16.97 34.51
C ILE A 479 13.37 -16.28 33.24
N LYS A 480 14.44 -15.48 33.34
CA LYS A 480 15.08 -14.85 32.17
C LYS A 480 15.66 -15.90 31.22
N LYS A 481 16.34 -16.92 31.74
CA LYS A 481 16.87 -18.05 30.94
C LYS A 481 15.77 -18.77 30.18
N ALA A 482 14.68 -19.08 30.86
CA ALA A 482 13.50 -19.69 30.27
C ALA A 482 12.86 -18.79 29.20
N SER A 483 12.83 -17.47 29.41
CA SER A 483 12.35 -16.49 28.42
C SER A 483 13.24 -16.39 27.18
N VAL A 484 14.57 -16.52 27.35
CA VAL A 484 15.52 -16.58 26.22
C VAL A 484 15.33 -17.87 25.42
N LEU A 485 15.13 -19.02 26.07
CA LEU A 485 14.80 -20.28 25.40
C LEU A 485 13.50 -20.19 24.60
N LYS A 486 12.46 -19.54 25.16
CA LYS A 486 11.23 -19.24 24.43
C LYS A 486 11.49 -18.41 23.18
N LYS A 487 12.32 -17.36 23.25
CA LYS A 487 12.70 -16.55 22.07
C LYS A 487 13.46 -17.36 21.00
N MET A 488 14.22 -18.37 21.41
CA MET A 488 14.85 -19.34 20.52
C MET A 488 13.89 -20.39 19.93
N LYS A 489 12.57 -20.27 20.17
CA LYS A 489 11.55 -21.27 19.82
C LYS A 489 11.76 -22.63 20.51
N LYS A 490 12.50 -22.68 21.63
CA LYS A 490 12.67 -23.86 22.50
C LYS A 490 11.76 -23.73 23.72
N VAL A 491 10.45 -23.69 23.47
CA VAL A 491 9.45 -23.36 24.50
C VAL A 491 9.36 -24.46 25.56
N GLU A 492 9.49 -25.73 25.16
CA GLU A 492 9.49 -26.90 26.05
C GLU A 492 10.62 -26.83 27.08
N SER A 493 11.85 -26.57 26.65
CA SER A 493 12.99 -26.40 27.57
C SER A 493 12.82 -25.19 28.50
N GLY A 494 12.18 -24.13 28.03
CA GLY A 494 11.79 -23.01 28.90
C GLY A 494 10.76 -23.44 29.94
N LEU A 495 9.75 -24.21 29.55
CA LEU A 495 8.71 -24.73 30.45
C LEU A 495 9.27 -25.73 31.46
N GLU A 496 10.29 -26.52 31.14
CA GLU A 496 10.99 -27.37 32.10
C GLU A 496 11.57 -26.53 33.25
N ILE A 497 12.23 -25.41 32.94
CA ILE A 497 12.74 -24.47 33.95
C ILE A 497 11.59 -23.86 34.76
N ILE A 498 10.50 -23.45 34.11
CA ILE A 498 9.33 -22.91 34.82
C ILE A 498 8.71 -23.97 35.75
N ASN A 499 8.62 -25.23 35.33
CA ASN A 499 8.11 -26.31 36.18
C ASN A 499 9.03 -26.57 37.39
N ASP A 500 10.34 -26.57 37.20
CA ASP A 500 11.32 -26.65 38.30
C ASP A 500 11.10 -25.51 39.31
N LEU A 501 10.93 -24.28 38.81
CA LEU A 501 10.63 -23.12 39.66
C LEU A 501 9.28 -23.25 40.38
N ILE A 502 8.23 -23.76 39.73
CA ILE A 502 6.93 -24.00 40.36
C ILE A 502 7.06 -24.99 41.52
N HIS A 503 7.84 -26.06 41.34
CA HIS A 503 8.10 -27.02 42.41
C HIS A 503 8.89 -26.41 43.57
N LYS A 504 9.87 -25.55 43.27
CA LYS A 504 10.70 -24.88 44.28
C LYS A 504 9.97 -23.75 45.02
N TYR A 505 9.07 -23.04 44.34
CA TYR A 505 8.34 -21.88 44.85
C TYR A 505 6.82 -22.07 44.68
N PRO A 506 6.20 -23.05 45.38
CA PRO A 506 4.80 -23.43 45.13
C PRO A 506 3.75 -22.36 45.49
N LYS A 507 4.14 -21.33 46.24
CA LYS A 507 3.28 -20.19 46.61
C LYS A 507 3.39 -19.01 45.64
N ASP A 508 4.29 -19.07 44.66
CA ASP A 508 4.47 -18.03 43.66
C ASP A 508 3.57 -18.32 42.45
N HIS A 509 2.34 -17.83 42.52
CA HIS A 509 1.31 -18.09 41.52
C HIS A 509 1.62 -17.42 40.16
N ASP A 510 2.53 -16.44 40.11
CA ASP A 510 2.96 -15.82 38.85
C ASP A 510 3.67 -16.82 37.93
N LEU A 511 4.34 -17.82 38.51
CA LEU A 511 4.96 -18.92 37.74
C LEU A 511 3.91 -19.77 36.99
N LEU A 512 2.74 -19.95 37.58
CA LEU A 512 1.61 -20.62 36.91
C LEU A 512 1.08 -19.75 35.76
N SER A 513 1.07 -18.42 35.91
CA SER A 513 0.69 -17.49 34.85
C SER A 513 1.67 -17.57 33.67
N TYR A 514 2.99 -17.59 33.93
CA TYR A 514 4.00 -17.81 32.88
C TYR A 514 3.80 -19.14 32.16
N LYS A 515 3.54 -20.23 32.90
CA LYS A 515 3.26 -21.55 32.33
C LYS A 515 2.02 -21.52 31.42
N ALA A 516 0.90 -20.98 31.91
CA ALA A 516 -0.32 -20.86 31.14
C ALA A 516 -0.09 -20.04 29.85
N TYR A 517 0.55 -18.89 29.99
CA TYR A 517 0.88 -18.02 28.87
C TYR A 517 1.75 -18.73 27.82
N TRP A 518 2.75 -19.51 28.24
CA TRP A 518 3.69 -20.12 27.29
C TRP A 518 3.14 -21.38 26.62
N LEU A 519 2.20 -22.08 27.25
CA LEU A 519 1.51 -23.22 26.65
C LEU A 519 0.75 -22.85 25.38
N GLN A 520 0.36 -21.59 25.20
CA GLN A 520 -0.24 -21.13 23.95
C GLN A 520 0.72 -21.29 22.75
N PHE A 521 2.03 -21.09 22.94
CA PHE A 521 3.03 -21.24 21.87
C PHE A 521 3.33 -22.70 21.51
N LEU A 522 2.74 -23.64 22.26
CA LEU A 522 2.76 -25.08 21.99
C LEU A 522 1.41 -25.59 21.49
N ASP A 523 0.46 -24.70 21.20
CA ASP A 523 -0.92 -25.01 20.86
C ASP A 523 -1.66 -25.87 21.92
N ARG A 524 -1.20 -25.86 23.18
CA ARG A 524 -1.78 -26.60 24.31
C ARG A 524 -2.86 -25.80 25.02
N LYS A 525 -3.92 -25.49 24.27
CA LYS A 525 -5.02 -24.62 24.70
C LYS A 525 -5.68 -25.04 26.01
N GLU A 526 -6.15 -26.29 26.08
CA GLU A 526 -6.94 -26.76 27.23
C GLU A 526 -6.17 -26.68 28.55
N GLU A 527 -4.88 -27.01 28.51
CA GLU A 527 -4.00 -26.92 29.68
C GLU A 527 -3.74 -25.48 30.10
N ALA A 528 -3.48 -24.58 29.14
CA ALA A 528 -3.33 -23.16 29.40
C ALA A 528 -4.58 -22.57 30.06
N ILE A 529 -5.76 -22.91 29.53
CA ILE A 529 -7.06 -22.44 30.01
C ILE A 529 -7.36 -22.97 31.41
N ASN A 530 -7.11 -24.26 31.68
CA ASN A 530 -7.33 -24.86 32.99
C ASN A 530 -6.45 -24.19 34.07
N ILE A 531 -5.18 -23.91 33.76
CA ILE A 531 -4.27 -23.25 34.70
C ILE A 531 -4.73 -21.81 34.98
N ILE A 532 -5.01 -21.03 33.93
CA ILE A 532 -5.39 -19.62 34.12
C ILE A 532 -6.78 -19.45 34.74
N GLN A 533 -7.71 -20.41 34.52
CA GLN A 533 -9.00 -20.45 35.20
C GLN A 533 -8.84 -20.63 36.71
N LYS A 534 -8.03 -21.61 37.14
CA LYS A 534 -7.73 -21.80 38.56
C LYS A 534 -7.09 -20.58 39.20
N LEU A 535 -6.21 -19.88 38.47
CA LEU A 535 -5.61 -18.63 38.96
C LEU A 535 -6.65 -17.55 39.21
N VAL A 536 -7.56 -17.30 38.26
CA VAL A 536 -8.61 -16.28 38.45
C VAL A 536 -9.71 -16.70 39.43
N GLU A 537 -9.88 -18.00 39.71
CA GLU A 537 -10.77 -18.50 40.76
C GLU A 537 -10.17 -18.32 42.15
N ASN A 538 -8.88 -18.62 42.30
CA ASN A 538 -8.17 -18.48 43.57
C ASN A 538 -7.86 -17.01 43.91
N GLU A 539 -7.57 -16.19 42.89
CA GLU A 539 -7.22 -14.78 43.02
C GLU A 539 -8.08 -13.91 42.09
N PRO A 540 -9.37 -13.71 42.43
CA PRO A 540 -10.34 -13.07 41.54
C PRO A 540 -10.10 -11.57 41.33
N ASP A 541 -9.28 -10.94 42.16
CA ASP A 541 -8.97 -9.51 42.10
C ASP A 541 -7.64 -9.21 41.40
N THR A 542 -6.88 -10.23 40.98
CA THR A 542 -5.59 -10.08 40.31
C THR A 542 -5.78 -9.82 38.81
N GLY A 543 -5.80 -8.54 38.42
CA GLY A 543 -6.13 -8.11 37.05
C GLY A 543 -5.22 -8.69 35.95
N ILE A 544 -3.93 -8.91 36.22
CA ILE A 544 -2.97 -9.45 35.24
C ILE A 544 -3.32 -10.89 34.81
N TYR A 545 -3.97 -11.67 35.67
CA TYR A 545 -4.41 -13.02 35.31
C TYR A 545 -5.55 -12.98 34.30
N TYR A 546 -6.43 -11.98 34.38
CA TYR A 546 -7.47 -11.76 33.37
C TYR A 546 -6.89 -11.22 32.05
N ASP A 547 -5.83 -10.41 32.07
CA ASP A 547 -5.15 -9.98 30.84
C ASP A 547 -4.49 -11.18 30.16
N THR A 548 -3.78 -12.00 30.93
CA THR A 548 -3.14 -13.23 30.43
C THR A 548 -4.18 -14.20 29.88
N TYR A 549 -5.31 -14.37 30.57
CA TYR A 549 -6.42 -15.19 30.09
C TYR A 549 -6.98 -14.64 28.76
N GLY A 550 -7.20 -13.33 28.67
CA GLY A 550 -7.61 -12.68 27.44
C GLY A 550 -6.62 -12.90 26.30
N GLU A 551 -5.31 -12.83 26.58
CA GLU A 551 -4.25 -13.04 25.58
C GLU A 551 -4.22 -14.48 25.06
N ILE A 552 -4.37 -15.47 25.95
CA ILE A 552 -4.48 -16.89 25.56
C ILE A 552 -5.70 -17.10 24.67
N LEU A 553 -6.87 -16.57 25.05
CA LEU A 553 -8.08 -16.66 24.25
C LEU A 553 -7.94 -15.96 22.90
N MET A 554 -7.31 -14.80 22.87
CA MET A 554 -7.03 -14.04 21.65
C MET A 554 -6.09 -14.81 20.72
N TYR A 555 -5.07 -15.49 21.24
CA TYR A 555 -4.15 -16.33 20.45
C TYR A 555 -4.91 -17.47 19.75
N PHE A 556 -5.87 -18.08 20.44
CA PHE A 556 -6.74 -19.12 19.88
C PHE A 556 -7.99 -18.58 19.18
N GLU A 557 -7.97 -17.30 18.76
CA GLU A 557 -9.02 -16.63 17.98
C GLU A 557 -10.41 -16.57 18.65
N GLU A 558 -10.48 -16.78 19.97
CA GLU A 558 -11.70 -16.63 20.77
C GLU A 558 -11.92 -15.16 21.18
N TYR A 559 -11.95 -14.28 20.19
CA TYR A 559 -11.97 -12.83 20.40
C TYR A 559 -13.12 -12.35 21.30
N LYS A 560 -14.31 -12.97 21.19
CA LYS A 560 -15.47 -12.59 22.00
C LYS A 560 -15.24 -12.81 23.49
N GLU A 561 -14.73 -13.98 23.89
CA GLU A 561 -14.43 -14.25 25.30
C GLU A 561 -13.19 -13.48 25.76
N ALA A 562 -12.19 -13.30 24.89
CA ALA A 562 -11.02 -12.47 25.15
C ALA A 562 -11.41 -11.03 25.53
N THR A 563 -12.35 -10.40 24.81
CA THR A 563 -12.82 -9.05 25.15
C THR A 563 -13.40 -8.96 26.56
N LYS A 564 -14.17 -9.97 27.01
CA LYS A 564 -14.72 -9.97 28.37
C LYS A 564 -13.61 -10.05 29.42
N LYS A 565 -12.58 -10.86 29.18
CA LYS A 565 -11.44 -10.99 30.09
C LYS A 565 -10.60 -9.72 30.14
N PHE A 566 -10.30 -9.11 28.99
CA PHE A 566 -9.60 -7.82 28.94
C PHE A 566 -10.37 -6.69 29.63
N VAL A 567 -11.70 -6.61 29.44
CA VAL A 567 -12.52 -5.62 30.16
C VAL A 567 -12.44 -5.84 31.67
N LYS A 568 -12.52 -7.09 32.15
CA LYS A 568 -12.36 -7.40 33.58
C LYS A 568 -10.96 -7.03 34.09
N ALA A 569 -9.90 -7.31 33.31
CA ALA A 569 -8.53 -6.93 33.64
C ALA A 569 -8.36 -5.41 33.80
N MET A 570 -9.01 -4.63 32.93
CA MET A 570 -9.00 -3.16 33.00
C MET A 570 -9.75 -2.60 34.21
N VAL A 571 -10.85 -3.25 34.61
CA VAL A 571 -11.62 -2.85 35.80
C VAL A 571 -10.80 -3.08 37.07
N LEU A 572 -10.11 -4.23 37.16
CA LEU A 572 -9.35 -4.61 38.35
C LEU A 572 -8.01 -3.87 38.47
N GLY A 573 -7.33 -3.65 37.35
CA GLY A 573 -5.95 -3.14 37.33
C GLY A 573 -5.77 -1.81 36.62
N SER A 574 -6.75 -0.90 36.63
CA SER A 574 -6.81 0.31 35.77
C SER A 574 -5.55 1.21 35.70
N HIS A 575 -4.60 1.09 36.63
CA HIS A 575 -3.36 1.84 36.70
C HIS A 575 -2.09 0.97 36.61
N ASP A 576 -2.25 -0.33 36.34
CA ASP A 576 -1.14 -1.26 36.31
C ASP A 576 -0.30 -1.13 35.03
N TRP A 577 0.95 -1.57 35.13
CA TRP A 577 1.96 -1.45 34.07
C TRP A 577 1.52 -2.09 32.74
N TYR A 578 0.62 -3.07 32.74
CA TYR A 578 0.19 -3.78 31.54
C TYR A 578 -1.04 -3.16 30.85
N ILE A 579 -1.72 -2.18 31.46
CA ILE A 579 -3.02 -1.68 30.99
C ILE A 579 -2.99 -1.08 29.58
N TYR A 580 -1.92 -0.37 29.22
CA TYR A 580 -1.82 0.16 27.87
C TYR A 580 -1.81 -0.98 26.83
N GLN A 581 -1.23 -2.14 27.17
CA GLN A 581 -1.23 -3.33 26.32
C GLN A 581 -2.64 -3.91 26.23
N THR A 582 -3.35 -3.99 27.36
CA THR A 582 -4.74 -4.47 27.42
C THR A 582 -5.66 -3.65 26.54
N TYR A 583 -5.58 -2.30 26.59
CA TYR A 583 -6.35 -1.42 25.69
C TYR A 583 -6.07 -1.72 24.21
N ILE A 584 -4.81 -1.99 23.86
CA ILE A 584 -4.41 -2.31 22.47
C ILE A 584 -4.97 -3.67 22.06
N LYS A 585 -4.76 -4.71 22.88
CA LYS A 585 -5.29 -6.07 22.64
C LYS A 585 -6.82 -6.07 22.50
N LEU A 586 -7.51 -5.36 23.40
CA LEU A 586 -8.96 -5.19 23.37
C LEU A 586 -9.43 -4.47 22.10
N GLY A 587 -8.75 -3.39 21.70
CA GLY A 587 -9.05 -2.67 20.47
C GLY A 587 -8.88 -3.53 19.21
N ILE A 588 -7.84 -4.38 19.17
CA ILE A 588 -7.63 -5.37 18.09
C ILE A 588 -8.80 -6.37 18.06
N CYS A 589 -9.17 -6.94 19.20
CA CYS A 589 -10.31 -7.86 19.28
C CYS A 589 -11.61 -7.22 18.78
N TYR A 590 -11.91 -5.97 19.17
CA TYR A 590 -13.11 -5.27 18.68
C TYR A 590 -13.09 -5.03 17.16
N LYS A 591 -11.92 -4.70 16.57
CA LYS A 591 -11.81 -4.58 15.11
C LYS A 591 -12.07 -5.91 14.40
N VAL A 592 -11.52 -7.01 14.91
CA VAL A 592 -11.75 -8.35 14.34
C VAL A 592 -13.23 -8.75 14.43
N LEU A 593 -13.89 -8.41 15.54
CA LEU A 593 -15.33 -8.65 15.74
C LEU A 593 -16.25 -7.70 14.95
N GLY A 594 -15.70 -6.79 14.13
CA GLY A 594 -16.47 -5.84 13.32
C GLY A 594 -16.97 -4.60 14.06
N ASN A 595 -16.63 -4.44 15.35
CA ASN A 595 -16.98 -3.25 16.12
C ASN A 595 -15.89 -2.16 15.98
N LEU A 596 -15.90 -1.50 14.81
CA LEU A 596 -14.84 -0.57 14.41
C LEU A 596 -14.73 0.66 15.32
N GLU A 597 -15.84 1.17 15.84
CA GLU A 597 -15.85 2.35 16.72
C GLU A 597 -15.15 2.06 18.05
N LEU A 598 -15.56 0.99 18.74
CA LEU A 598 -14.90 0.58 19.99
C LEU A 598 -13.45 0.15 19.76
N GLY A 599 -13.15 -0.46 18.60
CA GLY A 599 -11.79 -0.83 18.22
C GLY A 599 -10.87 0.39 18.14
N ILE A 600 -11.25 1.41 17.37
CA ILE A 600 -10.46 2.64 17.22
C ILE A 600 -10.36 3.40 18.55
N GLU A 601 -11.44 3.46 19.34
CA GLU A 601 -11.44 4.14 20.64
C GLU A 601 -10.39 3.52 21.60
N ASN A 602 -10.40 2.20 21.75
CA ASN A 602 -9.48 1.49 22.63
C ASN A 602 -8.04 1.56 22.13
N LEU A 603 -7.80 1.48 20.82
CA LEU A 603 -6.48 1.65 20.22
C LEU A 603 -5.92 3.06 20.46
N LYS A 604 -6.72 4.12 20.29
CA LYS A 604 -6.30 5.50 20.60
C LYS A 604 -5.98 5.69 22.08
N LYS A 605 -6.79 5.13 22.98
CA LYS A 605 -6.53 5.15 24.42
C LYS A 605 -5.22 4.43 24.75
N GLY A 606 -5.01 3.24 24.19
CA GLY A 606 -3.76 2.49 24.30
C GLY A 606 -2.54 3.28 23.82
N LYS A 607 -2.61 3.90 22.63
CA LYS A 607 -1.56 4.77 22.08
C LYS A 607 -1.19 5.91 23.02
N ASN A 608 -2.21 6.58 23.57
CA ASN A 608 -2.00 7.70 24.49
C ASN A 608 -1.32 7.24 25.79
N LEU A 609 -1.69 6.07 26.32
CA LEU A 609 -1.05 5.50 27.51
C LEU A 609 0.39 5.06 27.23
N VAL A 610 0.66 4.43 26.08
CA VAL A 610 2.05 4.11 25.64
C VAL A 610 2.90 5.37 25.54
N ASN A 611 2.34 6.47 25.03
CA ASN A 611 3.06 7.74 24.96
C ASN A 611 3.40 8.32 26.34
N LYS A 612 2.55 8.08 27.34
CA LYS A 612 2.71 8.55 28.72
C LYS A 612 3.51 7.60 29.62
N SER A 613 3.71 6.34 29.22
CA SER A 613 4.41 5.36 30.06
C SER A 613 5.93 5.59 30.08
N ILE A 614 6.54 5.26 31.22
CA ILE A 614 7.99 5.32 31.48
C ILE A 614 8.65 4.00 31.03
N ASN A 615 8.21 3.47 29.88
CA ASN A 615 8.78 2.23 29.34
C ASN A 615 10.08 2.51 28.58
N ASP A 616 10.90 1.47 28.41
CA ASP A 616 12.05 1.57 27.55
C ASP A 616 11.64 1.94 26.10
N PRO A 617 12.48 2.71 25.38
CA PRO A 617 12.15 3.21 24.05
C PRO A 617 11.76 2.12 23.04
N ASP A 618 12.30 0.91 23.17
CA ASP A 618 12.06 -0.19 22.24
C ASP A 618 10.69 -0.83 22.48
N THR A 619 10.32 -1.07 23.74
CA THR A 619 8.97 -1.51 24.12
C THR A 619 7.93 -0.49 23.69
N LYS A 620 8.21 0.81 23.90
CA LYS A 620 7.34 1.91 23.45
C LYS A 620 7.17 1.90 21.94
N LYS A 621 8.27 1.82 21.18
CA LYS A 621 8.27 1.77 19.71
C LYS A 621 7.51 0.55 19.21
N LYS A 622 7.73 -0.64 19.79
CA LYS A 622 7.02 -1.88 19.42
C LYS A 622 5.51 -1.70 19.54
N TRP A 623 5.03 -1.23 20.69
CA TRP A 623 3.59 -1.07 20.91
C TRP A 623 2.98 0.05 20.08
N LEU A 624 3.70 1.15 19.84
CA LEU A 624 3.26 2.19 18.90
C LEU A 624 3.13 1.66 17.46
N SER A 625 4.11 0.87 16.99
CA SER A 625 4.04 0.22 15.68
C SER A 625 2.85 -0.73 15.59
N ILE A 626 2.55 -1.51 16.64
CA ILE A 626 1.35 -2.35 16.69
C ILE A 626 0.09 -1.49 16.59
N VAL A 627 -0.01 -0.40 17.35
CA VAL A 627 -1.21 0.45 17.28
C VAL A 627 -1.38 1.09 15.89
N ASP A 628 -0.32 1.58 15.28
CA ASP A 628 -0.37 2.22 13.96
C ASP A 628 -0.72 1.24 12.82
N LEU A 629 -0.50 -0.07 13.01
CA LEU A 629 -0.98 -1.10 12.08
C LEU A 629 -2.50 -1.30 12.15
N PHE A 630 -3.11 -1.03 13.30
CA PHE A 630 -4.52 -1.30 13.57
C PHE A 630 -5.39 -0.05 13.69
N LEU A 631 -4.84 1.16 13.78
CA LEU A 631 -5.57 2.42 13.59
C LEU A 631 -5.77 2.69 12.10
#